data_AF-A0A9E1ZWY8-F1
#
_entry.id   AF-A0A9E1ZWY8-F1
#
_cell.length_a   1.000
_cell.length_b   1.000
_cell.length_c   1.000
_cell.angle_alpha   90.00
_cell.angle_beta   90.00
_cell.angle_gamma   90.00
#
_symmetry.space_group_name_H-M   'P 1'
#
loop_
_entity.id
_entity.type
_entity.pdbx_description
1 polymer ?
#
loop_
_entity_poly.entity_id
_entity_poly.type
_entity_poly.pdbx_seq_one_letter_code
_entity_poly.pdbx_strand_id
1 'polypeptide(L)'
;KGGAVDTDGCNKVISFLVMCDSFNIPIVSLVDVPGFLIGIEGEKKGAPARIINWMNALSLCTVPKISIILRKSYGQAYLNMGGGRNSDEVAIWPTADLGFMDPKVGVSVLYGIKEEDDPEEFQRRLAEISEDTSAWNLAELYEAHEVLDPRATRSYLINRLDFHRSRLNGGVGEHLMRTWPTSYP
;
A
#
# COMPACT_ATOMS: atom_id res chain seq x y z
N LYS A 1 16.29 6.44 -3.00
CA LYS A 1 15.19 6.11 -2.06
C LYS A 1 14.50 4.77 -2.37
N GLY A 2 14.80 4.05 -3.47
CA GLY A 2 14.33 2.66 -3.65
C GLY A 2 12.82 2.43 -3.59
N GLY A 3 12.00 3.47 -3.80
CA GLY A 3 10.55 3.43 -3.61
C GLY A 3 10.07 3.76 -2.19
N ALA A 4 10.97 3.90 -1.21
CA ALA A 4 10.61 4.27 0.15
C ALA A 4 10.03 5.69 0.23
N VAL A 5 8.96 5.84 1.01
CA VAL A 5 8.23 7.11 1.16
C VAL A 5 8.81 7.91 2.33
N ASP A 6 9.06 9.19 2.12
CA ASP A 6 9.52 10.12 3.14
C ASP A 6 8.40 11.08 3.58
N THR A 7 8.73 12.02 4.46
CA THR A 7 7.77 13.01 4.99
C THR A 7 7.12 13.84 3.90
N ASP A 8 7.89 14.23 2.89
CA ASP A 8 7.41 15.07 1.79
C ASP A 8 6.50 14.26 0.86
N GLY A 9 6.83 12.98 0.63
CA GLY A 9 5.97 12.02 -0.04
C GLY A 9 4.62 11.83 0.67
N CYS A 10 4.62 11.70 2.00
CA CYS A 10 3.38 11.61 2.78
C CYS A 10 2.50 12.86 2.57
N ASN A 11 3.07 14.06 2.70
CA ASN A 11 2.34 15.30 2.49
C ASN A 11 1.77 15.40 1.07
N LYS A 12 2.58 15.04 0.06
CA LYS A 12 2.15 15.03 -1.34
C LYS A 12 0.94 14.13 -1.55
N VAL A 13 0.98 12.90 -1.02
CA VAL A 13 -0.13 11.96 -1.18
C VAL A 13 -1.37 12.47 -0.46
N ILE A 14 -1.25 12.98 0.77
CA ILE A 14 -2.37 13.57 1.51
C ILE A 14 -3.04 14.69 0.69
N SER A 15 -2.26 15.66 0.19
CA SER A 15 -2.82 16.74 -0.62
C SER A 15 -3.50 16.22 -1.89
N PHE A 16 -2.97 15.17 -2.50
CA PHE A 16 -3.57 14.53 -3.67
C PHE A 16 -4.89 13.83 -3.34
N LEU A 17 -4.98 13.11 -2.21
CA LEU A 17 -6.20 12.48 -1.73
C LEU A 17 -7.30 13.51 -1.47
N VAL A 18 -6.94 14.61 -0.78
CA VAL A 18 -7.87 15.73 -0.49
C VAL A 18 -8.41 16.33 -1.77
N MET A 19 -7.54 16.60 -2.74
CA MET A 19 -7.96 17.11 -4.05
C MET A 19 -8.91 16.15 -4.75
N CYS A 20 -8.56 14.86 -4.85
CA CYS A 20 -9.37 13.88 -5.55
C CYS A 20 -10.75 13.70 -4.90
N ASP A 21 -10.82 13.59 -3.57
CA ASP A 21 -12.08 13.49 -2.83
C ASP A 21 -12.92 14.76 -3.00
N SER A 22 -12.31 15.95 -2.95
CA SER A 22 -13.02 17.23 -3.10
C SER A 22 -13.67 17.41 -4.48
N PHE A 23 -13.08 16.81 -5.53
CA PHE A 23 -13.54 16.96 -6.90
C PHE A 23 -14.16 15.70 -7.50
N ASN A 24 -14.49 14.70 -6.67
CA ASN A 24 -15.13 13.45 -7.11
C ASN A 24 -14.29 12.66 -8.12
N ILE A 25 -12.98 12.66 -7.96
CA ILE A 25 -12.03 11.97 -8.84
C ILE A 25 -11.66 10.62 -8.21
N PRO A 26 -11.95 9.47 -8.85
CA PRO A 26 -11.51 8.16 -8.37
C PRO A 26 -9.99 8.07 -8.28
N ILE A 27 -9.50 7.30 -7.32
CA ILE A 27 -8.07 7.14 -7.05
C ILE A 27 -7.63 5.73 -7.43
N VAL A 28 -6.53 5.64 -8.18
CA VAL A 28 -5.84 4.38 -8.48
C VAL A 28 -4.43 4.46 -7.93
N SER A 29 -4.10 3.55 -7.00
CA SER A 29 -2.79 3.43 -6.38
C SER A 29 -2.01 2.29 -7.03
N LEU A 30 -0.84 2.60 -7.59
CA LEU A 30 0.11 1.59 -8.09
C LEU A 30 1.22 1.41 -7.04
N VAL A 31 1.31 0.23 -6.44
CA VAL A 31 2.11 -0.01 -5.24
C VAL A 31 3.39 -0.79 -5.55
N ASP A 32 4.53 -0.16 -5.31
CA ASP A 32 5.86 -0.79 -5.20
C ASP A 32 6.67 -0.01 -4.14
N VAL A 33 6.36 -0.25 -2.87
CA VAL A 33 6.88 0.50 -1.73
C VAL A 33 7.47 -0.46 -0.69
N PRO A 34 8.80 -0.42 -0.46
CA PRO A 34 9.44 -1.29 0.54
C PRO A 34 9.25 -0.80 1.99
N GLY A 35 8.60 0.34 2.20
CA GLY A 35 8.36 0.93 3.51
C GLY A 35 8.55 2.44 3.53
N PHE A 36 8.56 3.01 4.74
CA PHE A 36 8.88 4.42 4.97
C PHE A 36 10.38 4.62 5.18
N LEU A 37 10.89 5.80 4.85
CA LEU A 37 12.28 6.15 5.11
C LEU A 37 12.49 6.35 6.62
N ILE A 38 13.20 5.43 7.25
CA ILE A 38 13.56 5.48 8.67
C ILE A 38 14.88 6.24 8.82
N GLY A 39 14.95 7.14 9.81
CA GLY A 39 16.17 7.86 10.16
C GLY A 39 15.91 9.06 11.06
N ILE A 40 16.94 9.52 11.77
CA ILE A 40 16.86 10.64 12.72
C ILE A 40 16.25 11.89 12.08
N GLU A 41 16.61 12.18 10.84
CA GLU A 41 16.11 13.36 10.12
C GLU A 41 14.62 13.22 9.75
N GLY A 42 14.13 12.01 9.51
CA GLY A 42 12.70 11.75 9.28
C GLY A 42 11.88 11.91 10.55
N GLU A 43 12.40 11.38 11.67
CA GLU A 43 11.79 11.51 13.00
C GLU A 43 11.68 12.98 13.43
N LYS A 44 12.76 13.75 13.28
CA LYS A 44 12.74 15.21 13.56
C LYS A 44 11.74 15.98 12.70
N LYS A 45 11.44 15.50 11.49
CA LYS A 45 10.43 16.08 10.58
C LYS A 45 9.00 15.59 10.84
N GLY A 46 8.80 14.77 11.88
CA GLY A 46 7.50 14.25 12.28
C GLY A 46 6.96 13.15 11.36
N ALA A 47 7.83 12.29 10.83
CA ALA A 47 7.40 11.20 9.93
C ALA A 47 6.24 10.34 10.50
N PRO A 48 6.26 9.88 11.76
CA PRO A 48 5.16 9.09 12.31
C PRO A 48 3.81 9.80 12.25
N ALA A 49 3.77 11.09 12.60
CA ALA A 49 2.54 11.88 12.55
C ALA A 49 2.00 12.01 11.11
N ARG A 50 2.89 12.23 10.12
CA ARG A 50 2.50 12.32 8.71
C ARG A 50 1.99 10.99 8.15
N ILE A 51 2.56 9.86 8.58
CA ILE A 51 2.11 8.52 8.18
C ILE A 51 0.70 8.25 8.71
N ILE A 52 0.44 8.59 9.98
CA ILE A 52 -0.90 8.46 10.59
C ILE A 52 -1.90 9.40 9.91
N ASN A 53 -1.50 10.64 9.59
CA ASN A 53 -2.35 11.57 8.86
C ASN A 53 -2.68 11.07 7.46
N TRP A 54 -1.74 10.41 6.77
CA TRP A 54 -2.05 9.77 5.50
C TRP A 54 -3.09 8.66 5.68
N MET A 55 -2.93 7.78 6.67
CA MET A 55 -3.93 6.74 6.95
C MET A 55 -5.32 7.35 7.25
N ASN A 56 -5.38 8.42 8.05
CA ASN A 56 -6.63 9.14 8.32
C ASN A 56 -7.25 9.75 7.07
N ALA A 57 -6.45 10.40 6.21
CA ALA A 57 -6.92 10.96 4.94
C ALA A 57 -7.50 9.86 4.03
N LEU A 58 -6.85 8.69 4.00
CA LEU A 58 -7.32 7.56 3.22
C LEU A 58 -8.67 7.01 3.72
N SER A 59 -8.84 6.92 5.05
CA SER A 59 -10.10 6.49 5.68
C SER A 59 -11.25 7.48 5.49
N LEU A 60 -10.95 8.78 5.39
CA LEU A 60 -11.94 9.83 5.11
C LEU A 60 -12.22 10.01 3.62
N CYS A 61 -11.41 9.40 2.75
CA CYS A 61 -11.57 9.48 1.31
C CYS A 61 -12.71 8.55 0.86
N THR A 62 -13.78 9.14 0.30
CA THR A 62 -15.04 8.44 0.00
C THR A 62 -15.27 8.21 -1.49
N VAL A 63 -14.47 8.84 -2.35
CA VAL A 63 -14.40 8.49 -3.77
C VAL A 63 -13.89 7.04 -3.95
N PRO A 64 -14.21 6.37 -5.08
CA PRO A 64 -13.72 5.02 -5.33
C PRO A 64 -12.19 4.95 -5.31
N LYS A 65 -11.66 4.00 -4.54
CA LYS A 65 -10.22 3.75 -4.39
C LYS A 65 -9.90 2.34 -4.86
N ILE A 66 -8.96 2.22 -5.79
CA ILE A 66 -8.48 0.94 -6.30
C ILE A 66 -6.97 0.87 -6.07
N SER A 67 -6.49 -0.18 -5.42
CA SER A 67 -5.06 -0.41 -5.21
C SER A 67 -4.58 -1.61 -6.03
N ILE A 68 -3.46 -1.44 -6.73
CA ILE A 68 -2.80 -2.49 -7.50
C ILE A 68 -1.38 -2.66 -6.99
N ILE A 69 -1.11 -3.78 -6.34
CA ILE A 69 0.23 -4.11 -5.85
C ILE A 69 1.02 -4.76 -6.96
N LEU A 70 2.08 -4.07 -7.40
CA LEU A 70 2.91 -4.50 -8.52
C LEU A 70 4.00 -5.46 -8.06
N ARG A 71 4.64 -5.14 -6.93
CA ARG A 71 5.79 -5.88 -6.42
C ARG A 71 5.92 -5.73 -4.91
N LYS A 72 6.73 -4.81 -4.38
CA LYS A 72 6.97 -4.72 -2.93
C LYS A 72 5.85 -3.97 -2.22
N SER A 73 5.37 -4.50 -1.12
CA SER A 73 4.46 -3.79 -0.22
C SER A 73 4.65 -4.27 1.22
N TYR A 74 5.46 -3.57 2.00
CA TYR A 74 5.83 -4.03 3.36
C TYR A 74 5.32 -3.14 4.48
N GLY A 75 4.90 -3.77 5.57
CA GLY A 75 4.56 -3.13 6.84
C GLY A 75 3.48 -2.06 6.72
N GLN A 76 3.66 -0.92 7.38
CA GLN A 76 2.68 0.19 7.35
C GLN A 76 2.44 0.75 5.95
N ALA A 77 3.40 0.64 5.03
CA ALA A 77 3.20 1.14 3.68
C ALA A 77 2.05 0.41 2.95
N TYR A 78 1.82 -0.87 3.25
CA TYR A 78 0.68 -1.61 2.70
C TYR A 78 -0.65 -0.95 3.05
N LEU A 79 -0.87 -0.63 4.33
CA LEU A 79 -2.10 0.02 4.80
C LEU A 79 -2.25 1.41 4.20
N ASN A 80 -1.19 2.21 4.22
CA ASN A 80 -1.18 3.56 3.66
C ASN A 80 -1.42 3.59 2.14
N MET A 81 -1.09 2.51 1.42
CA MET A 81 -1.29 2.39 -0.02
C MET A 81 -2.62 1.75 -0.42
N GLY A 82 -3.56 1.57 0.53
CA GLY A 82 -4.90 1.07 0.23
C GLY A 82 -5.14 -0.39 0.59
N GLY A 83 -4.14 -1.08 1.12
CA GLY A 83 -4.26 -2.41 1.69
C GLY A 83 -5.13 -2.46 2.94
N GLY A 84 -5.46 -3.68 3.41
CA GLY A 84 -6.15 -3.86 4.69
C GLY A 84 -7.53 -3.22 4.73
N ARG A 85 -8.25 -3.27 3.59
CA ARG A 85 -9.61 -2.71 3.40
C ARG A 85 -9.68 -1.17 3.38
N ASN A 86 -8.54 -0.49 3.20
CA ASN A 86 -8.51 0.96 3.01
C ASN A 86 -8.83 1.41 1.57
N SER A 87 -8.95 0.46 0.63
CA SER A 87 -9.46 0.67 -0.73
C SER A 87 -10.71 -0.18 -0.97
N ASP A 88 -11.56 0.28 -1.90
CA ASP A 88 -12.74 -0.47 -2.32
C ASP A 88 -12.36 -1.77 -3.03
N GLU A 89 -11.27 -1.74 -3.80
CA GLU A 89 -10.73 -2.87 -4.55
C GLU A 89 -9.22 -2.94 -4.34
N VAL A 90 -8.71 -4.14 -4.12
CA VAL A 90 -7.28 -4.41 -4.00
C VAL A 90 -6.96 -5.59 -4.89
N ALA A 91 -6.10 -5.37 -5.89
CA ALA A 91 -5.62 -6.41 -6.77
C ALA A 91 -4.09 -6.46 -6.75
N ILE A 92 -3.53 -7.61 -7.09
CA ILE A 92 -2.09 -7.83 -7.00
C ILE A 92 -1.57 -8.50 -8.27
N TRP A 93 -0.35 -8.17 -8.66
CA TRP A 93 0.35 -8.89 -9.72
C TRP A 93 0.97 -10.19 -9.15
N PRO A 94 1.23 -11.21 -9.98
CA PRO A 94 1.95 -12.41 -9.57
C PRO A 94 3.34 -12.13 -8.97
N THR A 95 3.92 -10.97 -9.30
CA THR A 95 5.20 -10.51 -8.78
C THR A 95 5.10 -9.79 -7.42
N ALA A 96 3.89 -9.67 -6.87
CA ALA A 96 3.67 -9.04 -5.58
C ALA A 96 4.32 -9.87 -4.46
N ASP A 97 4.97 -9.15 -3.56
CA ASP A 97 5.63 -9.63 -2.36
C ASP A 97 5.20 -8.69 -1.22
N LEU A 98 4.35 -9.23 -0.34
CA LEU A 98 3.77 -8.49 0.77
C LEU A 98 4.01 -9.22 2.07
N GLY A 99 4.41 -8.45 3.07
CA GLY A 99 4.67 -8.98 4.40
C GLY A 99 4.94 -7.86 5.38
N PHE A 100 5.28 -8.23 6.59
CA PHE A 100 5.61 -7.26 7.62
C PHE A 100 6.89 -6.48 7.31
N MET A 101 7.88 -7.13 6.70
CA MET A 101 9.16 -6.55 6.30
C MET A 101 9.73 -7.31 5.10
N ASP A 102 10.83 -6.81 4.53
CA ASP A 102 11.55 -7.50 3.45
C ASP A 102 11.99 -8.90 3.93
N PRO A 103 11.74 -9.98 3.15
CA PRO A 103 12.04 -11.37 3.55
C PRO A 103 13.47 -11.59 4.04
N LYS A 104 14.46 -10.89 3.45
CA LYS A 104 15.87 -11.00 3.88
C LYS A 104 16.09 -10.50 5.29
N VAL A 105 15.43 -9.40 5.63
CA VAL A 105 15.45 -8.84 6.99
C VAL A 105 14.69 -9.78 7.93
N GLY A 106 13.57 -10.36 7.46
CA GLY A 106 12.79 -11.36 8.18
C GLY A 106 13.63 -12.56 8.63
N VAL A 107 14.42 -13.15 7.73
CA VAL A 107 15.32 -14.28 8.07
C VAL A 107 16.28 -13.90 9.19
N SER A 108 16.91 -12.73 9.07
CA SER A 108 17.89 -12.25 10.03
C SER A 108 17.28 -12.01 11.42
N VAL A 109 16.05 -11.48 11.46
CA VAL A 109 15.35 -11.15 12.70
C VAL A 109 14.78 -12.40 13.38
N LEU A 110 14.19 -13.32 12.61
CA LEU A 110 13.52 -14.51 13.14
C LEU A 110 14.50 -15.61 13.55
N TYR A 111 15.55 -15.83 12.76
CA TYR A 111 16.49 -16.94 12.95
C TYR A 111 17.85 -16.49 13.47
N GLY A 112 18.16 -15.19 13.45
CA GLY A 112 19.46 -14.68 13.89
C GLY A 112 20.61 -15.01 12.94
N ILE A 113 20.31 -15.40 11.70
CA ILE A 113 21.28 -15.84 10.69
C ILE A 113 21.51 -14.72 9.68
N LYS A 114 22.78 -14.43 9.36
CA LYS A 114 23.13 -13.56 8.23
C LYS A 114 23.60 -14.41 7.06
N GLU A 115 23.39 -13.88 5.86
CA GLU A 115 23.82 -14.51 4.60
C GLU A 115 25.32 -14.82 4.58
N GLU A 116 26.14 -14.02 5.28
CA GLU A 116 27.59 -14.20 5.38
C GLU A 116 28.01 -15.34 6.33
N ASP A 117 27.18 -15.66 7.33
CA ASP A 117 27.49 -16.64 8.37
C ASP A 117 27.19 -18.07 7.90
N ASP A 118 26.03 -18.27 7.27
CA ASP A 118 25.60 -19.55 6.70
C ASP A 118 24.74 -19.30 5.44
N PRO A 119 25.35 -19.20 4.25
CA PRO A 119 24.63 -18.91 3.02
C PRO A 119 23.59 -19.96 2.65
N GLU A 120 23.84 -21.24 2.91
CA GLU A 120 22.92 -22.32 2.53
C GLU A 120 21.66 -22.30 3.40
N GLU A 121 21.83 -22.19 4.72
CA GLU A 121 20.69 -22.09 5.64
C GLU A 121 19.91 -20.78 5.42
N PHE A 122 20.61 -19.66 5.19
CA PHE A 122 19.97 -18.38 4.91
C PHE A 122 19.10 -18.45 3.65
N GLN A 123 19.59 -19.04 2.56
CA GLN A 123 18.82 -19.18 1.32
C GLN A 123 17.62 -20.13 1.50
N ARG A 124 17.77 -21.19 2.30
CA ARG A 124 16.64 -22.07 2.63
C ARG A 124 15.53 -21.31 3.37
N ARG A 125 15.88 -20.57 4.43
CA ARG A 125 14.91 -19.78 5.20
C ARG A 125 14.32 -18.63 4.39
N LEU A 126 15.11 -18.03 3.51
CA LEU A 126 14.63 -16.99 2.61
C LEU A 126 13.56 -17.53 1.67
N ALA A 127 13.77 -18.72 1.11
CA ALA A 127 12.78 -19.38 0.26
C ALA A 127 11.49 -19.68 1.02
N GLU A 128 11.59 -20.20 2.26
CA GLU A 128 10.43 -20.45 3.14
C GLU A 128 9.61 -19.16 3.39
N ILE A 129 10.26 -18.07 3.82
CA ILE A 129 9.55 -16.80 4.09
C ILE A 129 8.99 -16.19 2.79
N SER A 130 9.73 -16.30 1.68
CA SER A 130 9.31 -15.70 0.40
C SER A 130 8.11 -16.43 -0.21
N GLU A 131 7.92 -17.72 0.11
CA GLU A 131 6.71 -18.46 -0.26
C GLU A 131 5.50 -17.88 0.49
N ASP A 132 5.61 -17.69 1.81
CA ASP A 132 4.55 -17.11 2.65
C ASP A 132 4.14 -15.70 2.22
N THR A 133 5.07 -14.88 1.73
CA THR A 133 4.79 -13.51 1.26
C THR A 133 4.37 -13.41 -0.21
N SER A 134 4.22 -14.54 -0.90
CA SER A 134 3.87 -14.59 -2.32
C SER A 134 2.42 -14.16 -2.59
N ALA A 135 2.19 -13.62 -3.79
CA ALA A 135 0.87 -13.16 -4.24
C ALA A 135 -0.27 -14.19 -4.01
N TRP A 136 0.00 -15.49 -4.19
CA TRP A 136 -1.02 -16.53 -4.07
C TRP A 136 -1.42 -16.78 -2.62
N ASN A 137 -0.44 -16.86 -1.71
CA ASN A 137 -0.71 -17.06 -0.28
C ASN A 137 -1.47 -15.84 0.30
N LEU A 138 -1.15 -14.64 -0.17
CA LEU A 138 -1.87 -13.42 0.21
C LEU A 138 -3.31 -13.39 -0.28
N ALA A 139 -3.57 -13.89 -1.49
CA ALA A 139 -4.92 -14.03 -2.02
C ALA A 139 -5.74 -15.06 -1.21
N GLU A 140 -5.11 -16.14 -0.73
CA GLU A 140 -5.75 -17.12 0.15
C GLU A 140 -6.19 -16.50 1.49
N LEU A 141 -5.40 -15.57 2.02
CA LEU A 141 -5.70 -14.82 3.23
C LEU A 141 -6.72 -13.68 3.03
N TYR A 142 -7.24 -13.50 1.80
CA TYR A 142 -8.13 -12.40 1.43
C TYR A 142 -7.52 -11.00 1.66
N GLU A 143 -6.19 -10.88 1.63
CA GLU A 143 -5.51 -9.58 1.64
C GLU A 143 -5.62 -8.86 0.28
N ALA A 144 -5.96 -9.62 -0.77
CA ALA A 144 -6.30 -9.11 -2.09
C ALA A 144 -7.55 -9.79 -2.64
N HIS A 145 -8.29 -9.07 -3.48
CA HIS A 145 -9.51 -9.58 -4.12
C HIS A 145 -9.19 -10.41 -5.37
N GLU A 146 -8.10 -10.09 -6.08
CA GLU A 146 -7.77 -10.72 -7.35
C GLU A 146 -6.26 -10.69 -7.65
N VAL A 147 -5.73 -11.80 -8.17
CA VAL A 147 -4.38 -11.87 -8.76
C VAL A 147 -4.49 -11.65 -10.26
N LEU A 148 -3.92 -10.55 -10.76
CA LEU A 148 -4.08 -10.05 -12.12
C LEU A 148 -2.85 -10.30 -12.99
N ASP A 149 -3.05 -10.78 -14.22
CA ASP A 149 -2.03 -10.64 -15.26
C ASP A 149 -1.74 -9.14 -15.49
N PRO A 150 -0.47 -8.70 -15.44
CA PRO A 150 -0.11 -7.29 -15.66
C PRO A 150 -0.71 -6.67 -16.92
N ARG A 151 -0.89 -7.46 -17.98
CA ARG A 151 -1.50 -7.01 -19.26
C ARG A 151 -2.99 -6.73 -19.16
N ALA A 152 -3.68 -7.37 -18.21
CA ALA A 152 -5.11 -7.19 -17.99
C ALA A 152 -5.43 -5.96 -17.12
N THR A 153 -4.42 -5.35 -16.47
CA THR A 153 -4.59 -4.23 -15.53
C THR A 153 -5.49 -3.11 -16.05
N ARG A 154 -5.30 -2.69 -17.32
CA ARG A 154 -6.11 -1.62 -17.92
C ARG A 154 -7.59 -2.00 -18.03
N SER A 155 -7.87 -3.20 -18.53
CA SER A 155 -9.25 -3.70 -18.69
C SER A 155 -9.92 -3.88 -17.33
N TYR A 156 -9.19 -4.40 -16.34
CA TYR A 156 -9.64 -4.50 -14.96
C TYR A 156 -10.03 -3.12 -14.40
N LEU A 157 -9.17 -2.11 -14.53
CA LEU A 157 -9.44 -0.76 -14.03
C LEU A 157 -10.68 -0.14 -14.67
N ILE A 158 -10.85 -0.26 -15.99
CA ILE A 158 -12.04 0.24 -16.69
C ILE A 158 -13.31 -0.40 -16.10
N ASN A 159 -13.32 -1.72 -15.99
CA ASN A 159 -14.47 -2.47 -15.47
C ASN A 159 -14.80 -2.08 -14.01
N ARG A 160 -13.79 -1.94 -13.14
CA ARG A 160 -13.99 -1.55 -11.75
C ARG A 160 -14.49 -0.12 -11.62
N LEU A 161 -13.95 0.81 -12.41
CA LEU A 161 -14.42 2.19 -12.42
C LEU A 161 -15.86 2.30 -12.91
N ASP A 162 -16.24 1.56 -13.95
CA ASP A 162 -17.63 1.51 -14.44
C ASP A 162 -18.59 0.89 -13.39
N PHE A 163 -18.15 -0.14 -12.68
CA PHE A 163 -18.89 -0.71 -11.55
C PHE A 163 -19.12 0.33 -10.44
N HIS A 164 -18.09 1.04 -10.02
CA HIS A 164 -18.21 2.06 -8.97
C HIS A 164 -19.03 3.27 -9.39
N ARG A 165 -19.01 3.64 -10.68
CA ARG A 165 -19.87 4.67 -11.25
C ARG A 165 -21.36 4.29 -11.19
N SER A 166 -21.66 3.00 -11.19
CA SER A 166 -23.03 2.48 -11.14
C SER A 166 -23.62 2.42 -9.72
N ARG A 167 -22.86 2.82 -8.68
CA ARG A 167 -23.36 2.96 -7.30
C ARG A 167 -24.50 3.99 -7.25
N LEU A 168 -25.35 3.91 -6.22
CA LEU A 168 -26.48 4.83 -6.01
C LEU A 168 -26.07 6.31 -5.96
N ASN A 169 -24.86 6.59 -5.49
CA ASN A 169 -24.28 7.94 -5.45
C ASN A 169 -23.58 8.35 -6.77
N GLY A 170 -23.60 7.52 -7.82
CA GLY A 170 -22.95 7.79 -9.10
C GLY A 170 -21.42 7.84 -9.03
N GLY A 171 -20.80 7.34 -7.95
CA GLY A 171 -19.37 7.48 -7.69
C GLY A 171 -18.96 8.81 -7.07
N VAL A 172 -19.92 9.66 -6.67
CA VAL A 172 -19.69 10.93 -5.96
C VAL A 172 -19.34 10.64 -4.51
N GLY A 173 -18.29 11.28 -4.01
CA GLY A 173 -17.86 11.18 -2.61
C GLY A 173 -18.77 11.95 -1.67
N GLU A 174 -18.73 11.61 -0.38
CA GLU A 174 -19.43 12.34 0.68
C GLU A 174 -18.66 13.59 1.13
N HIS A 175 -17.46 13.80 0.58
CA HIS A 175 -16.58 14.93 0.87
C HIS A 175 -16.30 15.08 2.38
N LEU A 176 -15.97 13.98 3.05
CA LEU A 176 -15.65 13.99 4.48
C LEU A 176 -14.36 14.78 4.77
N MET A 177 -13.48 14.90 3.78
CA MET A 177 -12.27 15.71 3.87
C MET A 177 -12.49 17.21 3.63
N ARG A 178 -13.73 17.70 3.49
CA ARG A 178 -14.01 19.15 3.30
C ARG A 178 -13.48 20.04 4.44
N THR A 179 -13.27 19.47 5.63
CA THR A 179 -12.69 20.16 6.79
C THR A 179 -11.24 19.75 7.06
N TRP A 180 -10.57 19.09 6.11
CA TRP A 180 -9.20 18.65 6.24
C TRP A 180 -8.21 19.83 6.19
N PRO A 181 -7.17 19.87 7.06
CA PRO A 181 -6.90 18.96 8.18
C PRO A 181 -7.64 19.38 9.47
N THR A 182 -8.23 18.42 10.19
CA THR A 182 -8.95 18.69 11.46
C THR A 182 -8.03 18.70 12.69
N SER A 183 -6.76 18.29 12.58
CA SER A 183 -5.83 18.21 13.71
C SER A 183 -4.34 18.29 13.28
N TYR A 184 -3.78 19.52 13.33
CA TYR A 184 -2.37 19.99 13.32
C TYR A 184 -1.35 19.48 12.23
N PRO A 185 -0.34 20.31 11.85
CA PRO A 185 0.51 20.20 10.65
C PRO A 185 1.77 19.32 10.77
#